data_AF-A0A2E2Z543-F1
#
_entry.id   AF-A0A2E2Z543-F1
#
_cell.length_a   1.000
_cell.length_b   1.000
_cell.length_c   1.000
_cell.angle_alpha   90.00
_cell.angle_beta   90.00
_cell.angle_gamma   90.00
#
_symmetry.space_group_name_H-M   'P 1'
#
loop_
_entity.id
_entity.type
_entity.pdbx_description
1 polymer ?
#
loop_
_entity_poly.entity_id
_entity_poly.type
_entity_poly.pdbx_seq_one_letter_code
_entity_poly.pdbx_strand_id
1 'polypeptide(L)'
;MRKKIVEKDLINIIIHLISSSRLLIDEPKEYGPMRLFSAAKYLCQLLENTDDQNTKIIVEKIIELDPIISRDFINKPKELKNCLDNLSKLITNNIREYDE
;
A
#
# COMPACT_ATOMS: atom_id res chain seq x y z
N MET A 1 4.24 -17.80 23.25
CA MET A 1 5.10 -16.78 22.62
C MET A 1 4.37 -16.17 21.44
N ARG A 2 4.15 -14.84 21.39
CA ARG A 2 3.69 -14.19 20.16
C ARG A 2 4.82 -14.28 19.13
N LYS A 3 4.53 -14.81 17.94
CA LYS A 3 5.49 -14.87 16.83
C LYS A 3 5.85 -13.42 16.47
N LYS A 4 7.14 -13.07 16.46
CA LYS A 4 7.57 -11.74 16.01
C LYS A 4 7.26 -11.65 14.52
N ILE A 5 6.45 -10.68 14.13
CA ILE A 5 6.17 -10.40 12.72
C ILE A 5 7.49 -9.88 12.12
N VAL A 6 7.92 -10.47 11.00
CA VAL A 6 9.15 -10.08 10.31
C VAL A 6 8.81 -8.98 9.30
N GLU A 7 9.74 -8.10 8.95
CA GLU A 7 9.51 -6.99 7.99
C GLU A 7 8.91 -7.49 6.66
N LYS A 8 9.38 -8.65 6.18
CA LYS A 8 8.82 -9.34 5.00
C LYS A 8 7.33 -9.66 5.12
N ASP A 9 6.87 -10.08 6.31
CA ASP A 9 5.46 -10.35 6.55
C ASP A 9 4.63 -9.05 6.48
N LEU A 10 5.15 -7.95 7.03
CA LEU A 10 4.49 -6.64 6.96
C LEU A 10 4.35 -6.16 5.52
N ILE A 11 5.40 -6.31 4.71
CA ILE A 11 5.37 -5.97 3.28
C ILE A 11 4.34 -6.82 2.53
N ASN A 12 4.29 -8.13 2.78
CA ASN A 12 3.27 -8.99 2.19
C ASN A 12 1.84 -8.57 2.54
N ILE A 13 1.61 -8.15 3.79
CA ILE A 13 0.31 -7.62 4.21
C ILE A 13 -0.01 -6.30 3.50
N ILE A 14 0.96 -5.38 3.40
CA ILE A 14 0.82 -4.11 2.68
C ILE A 14 0.43 -4.36 1.21
N ILE A 15 1.13 -5.26 0.51
CA ILE A 15 0.82 -5.66 -0.87
C ILE A 15 -0.61 -6.17 -0.99
N HIS A 16 -1.01 -7.04 -0.05
CA HIS A 16 -2.34 -7.62 -0.05
C HIS A 16 -3.43 -6.56 0.13
N LEU A 17 -3.24 -5.61 1.05
CA LEU A 17 -4.19 -4.51 1.29
C LEU A 17 -4.33 -3.61 0.06
N ILE A 18 -3.23 -3.23 -0.58
CA ILE A 18 -3.25 -2.39 -1.79
C ILE A 18 -3.94 -3.12 -2.95
N SER A 19 -3.62 -4.40 -3.14
CA SER A 19 -4.22 -5.23 -4.19
C SER A 19 -5.72 -5.42 -4.00
N SER A 20 -6.15 -5.67 -2.76
CA SER A 20 -7.57 -5.77 -2.40
C SER A 20 -8.30 -4.43 -2.56
N SER A 21 -7.64 -3.31 -2.25
CA SER A 21 -8.19 -1.97 -2.48
C SER A 21 -8.58 -1.76 -3.94
N ARG A 22 -7.74 -2.24 -4.87
CA ARG A 22 -7.99 -2.14 -6.31
C ARG A 22 -9.23 -2.91 -6.76
N LEU A 23 -9.51 -4.06 -6.16
CA LEU A 23 -10.64 -4.91 -6.56
C LEU A 23 -11.99 -4.34 -6.13
N LEU A 24 -12.01 -3.48 -5.11
CA LEU A 24 -13.24 -2.94 -4.51
C LEU A 24 -13.65 -1.57 -5.05
N ILE A 25 -12.96 -1.05 -6.07
CA ILE A 25 -13.21 0.30 -6.63
C ILE A 25 -14.59 0.41 -7.27
N ASP A 26 -15.08 -0.68 -7.87
CA ASP A 26 -16.38 -0.71 -8.57
C ASP A 26 -17.57 -0.97 -7.62
N GLU A 27 -17.32 -1.20 -6.32
CA GLU A 27 -18.38 -1.37 -5.32
C GLU A 27 -18.80 0.00 -4.74
N PRO A 28 -20.11 0.29 -4.59
CA PRO A 28 -20.64 1.61 -4.22
C PRO A 28 -20.42 2.01 -2.74
N LYS A 29 -19.35 1.52 -2.11
CA LYS A 29 -18.87 1.98 -0.81
C LYS A 29 -17.42 2.45 -0.98
N GLU A 30 -17.24 3.64 -1.53
CA GLU A 30 -15.95 4.32 -1.76
C GLU A 30 -14.99 4.30 -0.54
N TYR A 31 -15.53 4.08 0.66
CA TYR A 31 -14.77 3.86 1.90
C TYR A 31 -14.00 2.54 1.99
N GLY A 32 -14.27 1.52 1.16
CA GLY A 32 -13.59 0.22 1.21
C GLY A 32 -12.13 0.31 0.77
N PRO A 33 -11.86 0.70 -0.48
CA PRO A 33 -10.50 0.93 -1.00
C PRO A 33 -9.69 1.87 -0.11
N MET A 34 -10.30 2.94 0.41
CA MET A 34 -9.62 3.88 1.29
C MET A 34 -9.21 3.29 2.62
N ARG A 35 -10.10 2.56 3.29
CA ARG A 35 -9.79 1.94 4.59
C ARG A 35 -8.65 0.94 4.48
N LEU A 36 -8.62 0.18 3.39
CA LEU A 36 -7.54 -0.76 3.11
C LEU A 36 -6.22 -0.02 2.81
N PHE A 37 -6.27 1.09 2.07
CA PHE A 37 -5.10 1.93 1.84
C PHE A 37 -4.56 2.56 3.13
N SER A 38 -5.42 3.15 3.96
CA SER A 38 -5.01 3.72 5.24
C SER A 38 -4.46 2.65 6.18
N ALA A 39 -5.01 1.43 6.17
CA ALA A 39 -4.43 0.30 6.89
C ALA A 39 -3.01 -0.04 6.39
N ALA A 40 -2.78 0.00 5.07
CA ALA A 40 -1.44 -0.18 4.51
C ALA A 40 -0.47 0.90 5.02
N LYS A 41 -0.89 2.17 5.07
CA LYS A 41 -0.08 3.25 5.66
C LYS A 41 0.26 3.00 7.12
N TYR A 42 -0.70 2.58 7.95
CA TYR A 42 -0.40 2.27 9.36
C TYR A 42 0.65 1.18 9.51
N LEU A 43 0.66 0.18 8.61
CA LEU A 43 1.70 -0.85 8.61
C LEU A 43 3.05 -0.30 8.12
N CYS A 44 3.06 0.65 7.19
CA CYS A 44 4.30 1.33 6.77
C CYS A 44 4.99 2.07 7.92
N GLN A 45 4.24 2.61 8.88
CA GLN A 45 4.83 3.25 10.06
C GLN A 45 5.67 2.28 10.91
N LEU A 46 5.32 0.98 10.88
CA LEU A 46 6.11 -0.07 11.55
C LEU A 46 7.43 -0.38 10.82
N LEU A 47 7.58 0.11 9.59
CA LEU A 47 8.76 -0.07 8.73
C LEU A 47 9.55 1.22 8.54
N GLU A 48 9.18 2.34 9.19
CA GLU A 48 9.82 3.66 9.01
C GLU A 48 11.33 3.66 9.31
N ASN A 49 11.80 2.74 10.16
CA ASN A 49 13.21 2.62 10.55
C ASN A 49 13.93 1.43 9.90
N THR A 50 13.36 0.81 8.87
CA THR A 50 14.07 -0.24 8.11
C THR A 50 15.34 0.34 7.51
N ASP A 51 16.40 -0.46 7.38
CA ASP A 51 17.61 -0.06 6.65
C ASP A 51 17.52 -0.39 5.15
N ASP A 52 16.53 -1.19 4.76
CA ASP A 52 16.32 -1.58 3.37
C ASP A 52 15.84 -0.41 2.51
N GLN A 53 16.64 -0.05 1.52
CA GLN A 53 16.36 1.07 0.62
C GLN A 53 15.09 0.86 -0.22
N ASN A 54 14.84 -0.39 -0.66
CA ASN A 54 13.66 -0.71 -1.46
C ASN A 54 12.37 -0.56 -0.64
N THR A 55 12.39 -1.03 0.61
CA THR A 55 11.29 -0.87 1.57
C THR A 55 11.09 0.60 1.93
N LYS A 56 12.15 1.39 2.12
CA LYS A 56 12.03 2.85 2.33
C LYS A 56 11.28 3.52 1.19
N ILE A 57 11.64 3.23 -0.07
CA ILE A 57 10.96 3.79 -1.25
C ILE A 57 9.46 3.45 -1.25
N ILE A 58 9.11 2.20 -0.92
CA ILE A 58 7.72 1.75 -0.83
C ILE A 58 6.97 2.50 0.30
N VAL A 59 7.57 2.58 1.48
CA VAL A 59 7.01 3.25 2.67
C VAL A 59 6.77 4.73 2.40
N GLU A 60 7.78 5.44 1.90
CA GLU A 60 7.69 6.86 1.55
C GLU A 60 6.55 7.11 0.57
N LYS A 61 6.43 6.26 -0.47
CA LYS A 61 5.39 6.45 -1.48
C LYS A 61 3.99 6.24 -0.94
N ILE A 62 3.79 5.24 -0.08
CA ILE A 62 2.49 4.99 0.54
C ILE A 62 2.09 6.15 1.47
N ILE A 63 3.02 6.66 2.26
CA ILE A 63 2.78 7.79 3.16
C ILE A 63 2.41 9.06 2.38
N GLU A 64 3.10 9.33 1.26
CA GLU A 64 2.81 10.47 0.36
C GLU A 64 1.41 10.38 -0.26
N LEU A 65 0.98 9.19 -0.67
CA LEU A 65 -0.27 8.98 -1.42
C LEU A 65 -1.54 8.96 -0.56
N ASP A 66 -1.46 8.60 0.72
CA ASP A 66 -2.63 8.53 1.62
C ASP A 66 -3.48 9.82 1.67
N PRO A 67 -2.90 11.02 1.86
CA PRO A 67 -3.68 12.26 1.87
C PRO A 67 -4.27 12.61 0.50
N ILE A 68 -3.66 12.15 -0.60
CA ILE A 68 -4.13 12.37 -1.99
C ILE A 68 -5.32 11.46 -2.26
N ILE A 69 -5.20 10.16 -1.94
CA ILE A 69 -6.27 9.18 -2.11
C ILE A 69 -7.48 9.58 -1.27
N SER A 70 -7.28 9.95 0.00
CA SER A 70 -8.37 10.26 0.92
C SER A 70 -9.14 11.54 0.56
N ARG A 71 -8.48 12.52 -0.09
CA ARG A 71 -9.09 13.84 -0.37
C ARG A 71 -9.41 14.07 -1.84
N ASP A 72 -8.49 13.74 -2.73
CA ASP A 72 -8.54 14.15 -4.14
C ASP A 72 -9.18 13.09 -5.03
N PHE A 73 -9.12 11.82 -4.62
CA PHE A 73 -9.61 10.69 -5.42
C PHE A 73 -10.91 10.05 -4.89
N ILE A 74 -11.50 10.60 -3.82
CA ILE A 74 -12.69 10.02 -3.17
C ILE A 74 -13.87 9.79 -4.10
N ASN A 75 -14.15 10.76 -4.96
CA ASN A 75 -15.25 10.68 -5.93
C ASN A 75 -14.71 10.47 -7.36
N LYS A 76 -13.50 9.91 -7.49
CA LYS A 76 -12.78 9.75 -8.76
C LYS A 76 -12.24 8.32 -8.91
N PRO A 77 -13.13 7.33 -9.11
CA PRO A 77 -12.76 5.91 -9.08
C PRO A 77 -11.73 5.53 -10.15
N LYS A 78 -11.75 6.17 -11.32
CA LYS A 78 -10.78 5.91 -12.40
C LYS A 78 -9.38 6.39 -12.04
N GLU A 79 -9.27 7.58 -11.45
CA GLU A 79 -8.04 8.18 -10.97
C GLU A 79 -7.48 7.37 -9.80
N LEU A 80 -8.34 6.95 -8.87
CA LEU A 80 -7.96 6.06 -7.77
C LEU A 80 -7.39 4.74 -8.30
N LYS A 81 -8.05 4.12 -9.29
CA LYS A 81 -7.57 2.89 -9.92
C LYS A 81 -6.18 3.06 -10.52
N ASN A 82 -5.98 4.11 -11.30
CA ASN A 82 -4.67 4.41 -11.91
C ASN A 82 -3.59 4.63 -10.84
N CYS A 83 -3.93 5.32 -9.74
CA CYS A 83 -3.02 5.54 -8.62
C CYS A 83 -2.61 4.21 -7.97
N LEU A 84 -3.57 3.34 -7.66
CA LEU A 84 -3.32 2.03 -7.06
C LEU A 84 -2.56 1.09 -8.01
N ASP A 85 -2.83 1.13 -9.31
CA ASP A 85 -2.08 0.37 -10.31
C ASP A 85 -0.62 0.83 -10.43
N ASN A 86 -0.37 2.14 -10.40
CA ASN A 86 0.98 2.68 -10.40
C ASN A 86 1.75 2.31 -9.14
N LEU A 87 1.10 2.36 -7.98
CA LEU A 87 1.70 1.94 -6.73
C LEU A 87 1.98 0.43 -6.71
N SER A 88 1.06 -0.39 -7.20
CA SER A 88 1.27 -1.84 -7.32
C SER A 88 2.48 -2.15 -8.19
N LYS A 89 2.65 -1.47 -9.34
CA LYS A 89 3.83 -1.60 -10.20
C LYS A 89 5.12 -1.18 -9.49
N LEU A 90 5.10 -0.04 -8.79
CA LEU A 90 6.25 0.44 -8.02
C LEU A 90 6.67 -0.62 -7.00
N ILE A 91 5.70 -1.14 -6.24
CA ILE A 91 5.96 -2.18 -5.25
C ILE A 91 6.58 -3.39 -5.95
N THR A 92 5.91 -4.00 -6.94
CA THR A 92 6.44 -5.16 -7.68
C THR A 92 7.85 -4.96 -8.21
N ASN A 93 8.21 -3.76 -8.69
CA ASN A 93 9.56 -3.48 -9.17
C ASN A 93 10.61 -3.42 -8.05
N ASN A 94 10.24 -2.97 -6.86
CA ASN A 94 11.16 -2.83 -5.72
C ASN A 94 11.26 -4.11 -4.85
N ILE A 95 10.32 -5.05 -4.98
CA ILE A 95 10.39 -6.37 -4.31
C ILE A 95 10.95 -7.48 -5.19
N ARG A 96 11.11 -7.26 -6.50
CA ARG A 96 11.64 -8.28 -7.44
C ARG A 96 13.08 -8.71 -7.15
N GLU A 97 13.80 -8.00 -6.27
CA GLU A 97 15.14 -8.38 -5.80
C GLU A 97 15.13 -9.30 -4.56
N TYR A 98 13.97 -9.69 -4.04
CA TYR A 98 13.85 -10.48 -2.80
C TYR A 98 13.53 -11.98 -2.99
N ASP A 99 13.38 -12.41 -4.25
CA ASP A 99 13.05 -13.79 -4.63
C ASP A 99 14.20 -14.55 -5.33
N GLU A 100 15.41 -13.94 -5.41
CA GLU A 100 16.68 -14.62 -5.74
C GLU A 100 17.54 -14.83 -4.48
#